data_AF-E9HVY0-F1
#
_entry.id   AF-E9HVY0-F1
#
_cell.length_a   1.000
_cell.length_b   1.000
_cell.length_c   1.000
_cell.angle_alpha   90.00
_cell.angle_beta   90.00
_cell.angle_gamma   90.00
#
_symmetry.space_group_name_H-M   'P 1'
#
loop_
_entity.id
_entity.type
_entity.pdbx_description
1 polymer ?
#
loop_
_entity_poly.entity_id
_entity_poly.type
_entity_poly.pdbx_seq_one_letter_code
_entity_poly.pdbx_strand_id
1 'polypeptide(L)'
;MTLEVADECTQKEIDVIGLGCSKESFTEHSEVEKLIDELRTSAQHQTNQTDIRLVERNWQRFSFILDQYQEQPHLIDSHLDGLLTKIINIIREEVLDYEVKHLAFRCLYFISKVRGYKVVARHLPHETADLEPLLHYLENQDPDVQLKWETHYGLLLWLSIVVKIPFHLQRFDTSTSEPIMERF
;
A
#
# COMPACT_ATOMS: atom_id res chain seq x y z
N MET A 1 -49.70 -27.68 51.57
CA MET A 1 -48.84 -28.86 51.32
C MET A 1 -48.27 -28.68 49.93
N THR A 2 -46.95 -28.47 49.85
CA THR A 2 -46.04 -28.67 48.68
C THR A 2 -46.33 -27.87 47.41
N LEU A 3 -45.39 -27.21 46.72
CA LEU A 3 -43.93 -27.08 46.80
C LEU A 3 -43.55 -25.87 45.94
N GLU A 4 -42.61 -25.06 46.43
CA GLU A 4 -41.87 -24.07 45.63
C GLU A 4 -41.05 -24.79 44.55
N VAL A 5 -41.06 -24.27 43.32
CA VAL A 5 -39.98 -24.49 42.36
C VAL A 5 -39.62 -23.12 41.79
N ALA A 6 -38.49 -22.61 42.26
CA ALA A 6 -37.80 -21.46 41.71
C ALA A 6 -37.28 -21.83 40.31
N ASP A 7 -37.56 -20.98 39.33
CA ASP A 7 -36.86 -20.98 38.05
C ASP A 7 -36.19 -19.60 37.91
N GLU A 8 -35.08 -19.45 38.63
CA GLU A 8 -34.10 -18.40 38.38
C GLU A 8 -33.42 -18.71 37.04
N CYS A 9 -34.01 -18.24 35.95
CA CYS A 9 -33.27 -18.10 34.70
C CYS A 9 -32.30 -16.94 34.87
N THR A 10 -31.13 -17.23 35.44
CA THR A 10 -30.00 -16.31 35.50
C THR A 10 -29.51 -16.09 34.08
N GLN A 11 -30.05 -15.07 33.42
CA GLN A 11 -29.48 -14.54 32.20
C GLN A 11 -28.11 -13.96 32.58
N LYS A 12 -27.06 -14.78 32.46
CA LYS A 12 -25.68 -14.29 32.48
C LYS A 12 -25.55 -13.36 31.27
N GLU A 13 -25.60 -12.06 31.53
CA GLU A 13 -25.02 -11.05 30.65
C GLU A 13 -23.56 -11.46 30.44
N ILE A 14 -23.31 -12.02 29.26
CA ILE A 14 -21.98 -12.19 28.73
C ILE A 14 -21.60 -10.79 28.24
N ASP A 15 -21.11 -9.95 29.14
CA ASP A 15 -20.33 -8.76 28.80
C ASP A 15 -18.98 -9.24 28.25
N VAL A 16 -18.99 -9.73 27.01
CA VAL A 16 -17.77 -9.88 26.23
C VAL A 16 -17.39 -8.49 25.77
N ILE A 17 -16.39 -7.97 26.49
CA ILE A 17 -15.55 -6.80 26.25
C ILE A 17 -15.40 -6.55 24.74
N GLY A 18 -16.30 -5.72 24.22
CA GLY A 18 -16.25 -5.10 22.92
C GLY A 18 -16.21 -3.59 23.08
N LEU A 19 -15.31 -3.09 23.94
CA LEU A 19 -14.95 -1.67 23.96
C LEU A 19 -14.08 -1.37 22.74
N GLY A 20 -14.67 -1.53 21.55
CA GLY A 20 -14.22 -0.77 20.39
C GLY A 20 -14.54 0.67 20.72
N CYS A 21 -13.55 1.44 21.20
CA CYS A 21 -13.66 2.89 21.15
C CYS A 21 -13.88 3.24 19.69
N SER A 22 -15.14 3.55 19.33
CA SER A 22 -15.45 4.02 17.99
C SER A 22 -14.67 5.30 17.78
N LYS A 23 -13.62 5.23 16.97
CA LYS A 23 -12.86 6.41 16.60
C LYS A 23 -13.76 7.29 15.75
N GLU A 24 -13.79 8.58 16.06
CA GLU A 24 -14.62 9.55 15.32
C GLU A 24 -13.91 10.07 14.05
N SER A 25 -12.58 9.96 14.00
CA SER A 25 -11.75 10.43 12.89
C SER A 25 -10.38 9.73 12.86
N PHE A 26 -9.65 9.88 11.75
CA PHE A 26 -8.28 9.40 11.62
C PHE A 26 -7.29 10.37 12.27
N THR A 27 -7.13 10.27 13.59
CA THR A 27 -6.35 11.23 14.39
C THR A 27 -4.85 11.16 14.14
N GLU A 28 -4.30 9.99 13.81
CA GLU A 28 -2.87 9.80 13.58
C GLU A 28 -2.43 10.07 12.13
N HIS A 29 -3.28 10.70 11.29
CA HIS A 29 -2.98 10.95 9.88
C HIS A 29 -1.64 11.69 9.68
N SER A 30 -1.34 12.69 10.52
CA SER A 30 -0.10 13.46 10.45
C SER A 30 1.14 12.61 10.77
N GLU A 31 0.99 11.63 11.68
CA GLU A 31 2.06 10.69 12.00
C GLU A 31 2.30 9.73 10.83
N VAL A 32 1.24 9.22 10.22
CA VAL A 32 1.33 8.33 9.06
C VAL A 32 1.95 9.03 7.86
N GLU A 33 1.56 10.27 7.58
CA GLU A 33 2.19 11.10 6.53
C GLU A 33 3.68 11.28 6.77
N LYS A 34 4.08 11.58 8.01
CA LYS A 34 5.48 11.72 8.39
C LYS A 34 6.27 10.42 8.21
N LEU A 35 5.70 9.28 8.60
CA LEU A 35 6.33 7.96 8.43
C LEU A 35 6.57 7.64 6.95
N ILE A 36 5.66 8.04 6.05
CA ILE A 36 5.83 7.90 4.59
C ILE A 36 6.95 8.83 4.10
N ASP A 37 6.98 10.09 4.55
CA ASP A 37 8.02 11.05 4.13
C ASP A 37 9.42 10.60 4.58
N GLU A 38 9.54 9.97 5.76
CA GLU A 38 10.80 9.42 6.29
C GLU A 38 11.35 8.24 5.45
N LEU A 39 10.54 7.60 4.59
CA LEU A 39 11.02 6.59 3.64
C LEU A 39 12.04 7.18 2.66
N ARG A 40 11.82 8.42 2.20
CA ARG A 40 12.74 9.14 1.30
C ARG A 40 14.09 9.39 1.97
N THR A 41 14.09 9.76 3.25
CA THR A 41 15.32 10.03 4.01
C THR A 41 16.16 8.77 4.21
N SER A 42 15.49 7.61 4.31
CA SER A 42 16.13 6.30 4.43
C SER A 42 16.84 5.87 3.13
N ALA A 43 16.54 6.51 1.99
CA ALA A 43 17.18 6.27 0.70
C ALA A 43 18.59 6.84 0.61
N GLN A 44 18.93 7.86 1.39
CA GLN A 44 20.18 8.62 1.20
C GLN A 44 21.40 7.93 1.83
N HIS A 45 21.21 6.92 2.69
CA HIS A 45 22.29 6.35 3.51
C HIS A 45 22.17 4.83 3.70
N GLN A 46 21.86 4.06 2.66
CA GLN A 46 21.65 2.61 2.74
C GLN A 46 22.96 1.80 2.90
N THR A 47 23.79 2.19 3.87
CA THR A 47 25.10 1.56 4.17
C THR A 47 25.25 1.21 5.66
N ASN A 48 24.38 1.71 6.57
CA ASN A 48 24.52 1.48 8.01
C ASN A 48 23.40 0.59 8.61
N GLN A 49 23.79 -0.28 9.55
CA GLN A 49 22.87 -1.17 10.29
C GLN A 49 21.80 -0.43 11.12
N THR A 50 22.03 0.84 11.43
CA THR A 50 21.09 1.73 12.13
C THR A 50 19.86 2.06 11.29
N ASP A 51 20.01 2.16 9.96
CA ASP A 51 18.93 2.57 9.06
C ASP A 51 17.92 1.45 8.87
N ILE A 52 18.38 0.19 8.84
CA ILE A 52 17.52 -1.00 8.77
C ILE A 52 16.56 -1.06 9.96
N ARG A 53 17.06 -0.83 11.19
CA ARG A 53 16.24 -0.84 12.41
C ARG A 53 15.22 0.29 12.43
N LEU A 54 15.60 1.47 11.93
CA LEU A 54 14.71 2.62 11.83
C LEU A 54 13.57 2.34 10.85
N VAL A 55 13.89 1.83 9.67
CA VAL A 55 12.92 1.43 8.64
C VAL A 55 11.94 0.40 9.20
N GLU A 56 12.43 -0.64 9.87
CA GLU A 56 11.58 -1.67 10.46
C GLU A 56 10.65 -1.09 11.54
N ARG A 57 11.19 -0.25 12.44
CA ARG A 57 10.39 0.42 13.47
C ARG A 57 9.31 1.32 12.88
N ASN A 58 9.67 2.11 11.86
CA ASN A 58 8.75 3.02 11.19
C ASN A 58 7.64 2.22 10.49
N TRP A 59 7.99 1.12 9.84
CA TRP A 59 7.03 0.19 9.25
C TRP A 59 6.10 -0.44 10.30
N GLN A 60 6.65 -0.93 11.41
CA GLN A 60 5.84 -1.48 12.50
C GLN A 60 4.84 -0.45 13.04
N ARG A 61 5.28 0.80 13.22
CA ARG A 61 4.40 1.88 13.68
C ARG A 61 3.32 2.22 12.66
N PHE A 62 3.69 2.36 11.38
CA PHE A 62 2.75 2.61 10.28
C PHE A 62 1.67 1.53 10.21
N SER A 63 2.10 0.26 10.19
CA SER A 63 1.18 -0.88 10.10
C SER A 63 0.29 -0.98 11.33
N PHE A 64 0.83 -0.81 12.54
CA PHE A 64 0.07 -0.80 13.79
C PHE A 64 -1.04 0.25 13.79
N ILE A 65 -0.74 1.50 13.39
CA ILE A 65 -1.73 2.58 13.36
C ILE A 65 -2.87 2.23 12.41
N LEU A 66 -2.56 1.84 11.17
CA LEU A 66 -3.56 1.52 10.16
C LEU A 66 -4.39 0.28 10.52
N ASP A 67 -3.81 -0.70 11.23
CA ASP A 67 -4.53 -1.89 11.69
C ASP A 67 -5.68 -1.53 12.64
N GLN A 68 -5.56 -0.46 13.43
CA GLN A 68 -6.62 0.02 14.33
C GLN A 68 -7.87 0.52 13.59
N TYR A 69 -7.77 0.78 12.28
CA TYR A 69 -8.85 1.28 11.45
C TYR A 69 -9.54 0.19 10.63
N GLN A 70 -9.18 -1.09 10.79
CA GLN A 70 -9.79 -2.18 10.01
C GLN A 70 -11.29 -2.34 10.23
N GLU A 71 -11.79 -2.11 11.45
CA GLU A 71 -13.22 -2.18 11.76
C GLU A 71 -14.00 -0.97 11.20
N GLN A 72 -13.34 0.18 11.05
CA GLN A 72 -13.93 1.43 10.55
C GLN A 72 -13.04 2.09 9.49
N PRO A 73 -12.85 1.44 8.32
CA PRO A 73 -11.84 1.86 7.36
C PRO A 73 -12.20 3.16 6.63
N HIS A 74 -13.49 3.53 6.63
CA HIS A 74 -13.98 4.77 6.03
C HIS A 74 -13.41 6.03 6.70
N LEU A 75 -12.91 5.93 7.96
CA LEU A 75 -12.28 7.04 8.66
C LEU A 75 -10.99 7.52 7.97
N ILE A 76 -10.32 6.66 7.20
CA ILE A 76 -9.09 6.99 6.49
C ILE A 76 -9.39 7.83 5.22
N ASP A 77 -10.61 7.76 4.68
CA ASP A 77 -10.95 8.33 3.36
C ASP A 77 -10.64 9.81 3.22
N SER A 78 -10.78 10.60 4.30
CA SER A 78 -10.49 12.03 4.29
C SER A 78 -9.02 12.38 4.04
N HIS A 79 -8.11 11.45 4.32
CA HIS A 79 -6.66 11.62 4.14
C HIS A 79 -6.08 10.65 3.09
N LEU A 80 -6.88 9.74 2.56
CA LEU A 80 -6.44 8.68 1.65
C LEU A 80 -5.73 9.25 0.42
N ASP A 81 -6.26 10.31 -0.17
CA ASP A 81 -5.71 10.96 -1.36
C ASP A 81 -4.30 11.51 -1.13
N GLY A 82 -4.10 12.20 0.01
CA GLY A 82 -2.80 12.75 0.39
C GLY A 82 -1.76 11.67 0.68
N LEU A 83 -2.16 10.61 1.38
CA LEU A 83 -1.30 9.46 1.66
C LEU A 83 -0.84 8.77 0.37
N LEU A 84 -1.79 8.48 -0.53
CA LEU A 84 -1.49 7.81 -1.79
C LEU A 84 -0.64 8.68 -2.70
N THR A 85 -0.91 9.99 -2.78
CA THR A 85 -0.08 10.93 -3.54
C THR A 85 1.37 10.90 -3.09
N LYS A 86 1.64 10.91 -1.78
CA LYS A 86 3.01 10.81 -1.24
C LYS A 86 3.68 9.49 -1.63
N ILE A 87 2.98 8.37 -1.49
CA ILE A 87 3.49 7.04 -1.85
C ILE A 87 3.80 6.95 -3.34
N ILE A 88 2.90 7.44 -4.19
CA ILE A 88 3.06 7.43 -5.64
C ILE A 88 4.24 8.29 -6.08
N ASN A 89 4.44 9.47 -5.45
CA ASN A 89 5.60 10.31 -5.73
C ASN A 89 6.93 9.64 -5.39
N ILE A 90 6.97 8.81 -4.34
CA ILE A 90 8.15 7.99 -4.02
C ILE A 90 8.38 6.92 -5.09
N ILE A 91 7.32 6.24 -5.53
CA ILE A 91 7.43 5.18 -6.55
C ILE A 91 7.92 5.75 -7.90
N ARG A 92 7.39 6.92 -8.31
CA ARG A 92 7.75 7.59 -9.57
C ARG A 92 9.18 8.16 -9.58
N GLU A 93 9.80 8.34 -8.42
CA GLU A 93 11.10 8.98 -8.35
C GLU A 93 12.23 8.03 -8.76
N GLU A 94 12.74 8.22 -9.98
CA GLU A 94 13.74 7.34 -10.60
C GLU A 94 15.01 7.18 -9.76
N VAL A 95 15.47 8.26 -9.12
CA VAL A 95 16.71 8.30 -8.33
C VAL A 95 16.66 7.50 -7.02
N LEU A 96 15.47 7.04 -6.59
CA LEU A 96 15.34 6.25 -5.36
C LEU A 96 15.64 4.77 -5.60
N ASP A 97 16.34 4.19 -4.63
CA ASP A 97 16.69 2.77 -4.61
C ASP A 97 15.47 1.86 -4.61
N TYR A 98 15.67 0.65 -5.17
CA TYR A 98 14.66 -0.40 -5.23
C TYR A 98 14.03 -0.70 -3.87
N GLU A 99 14.83 -0.75 -2.80
CA GLU A 99 14.37 -1.05 -1.45
C GLU A 99 13.39 0.01 -0.92
N VAL A 100 13.59 1.28 -1.25
CA VAL A 100 12.71 2.38 -0.82
C VAL A 100 11.41 2.36 -1.60
N LYS A 101 11.49 2.13 -2.92
CA LYS A 101 10.30 1.93 -3.77
C LYS A 101 9.50 0.72 -3.29
N HIS A 102 10.17 -0.37 -2.91
CA HIS A 102 9.50 -1.53 -2.34
C HIS A 102 8.75 -1.18 -1.05
N LEU A 103 9.34 -0.43 -0.11
CA LEU A 103 8.65 0.01 1.10
C LEU A 103 7.42 0.87 0.77
N ALA A 104 7.51 1.74 -0.24
CA ALA A 104 6.36 2.51 -0.72
C ALA A 104 5.25 1.60 -1.27
N PHE A 105 5.59 0.59 -2.07
CA PHE A 105 4.64 -0.44 -2.52
C PHE A 105 4.04 -1.24 -1.36
N ARG A 106 4.83 -1.53 -0.32
CA ARG A 106 4.38 -2.18 0.90
C ARG A 106 3.34 -1.32 1.64
N CYS A 107 3.58 -0.01 1.75
CA CYS A 107 2.62 0.95 2.28
C CYS A 107 1.33 0.98 1.45
N LEU A 108 1.44 1.03 0.12
CA LEU A 108 0.30 0.99 -0.79
C LEU A 108 -0.54 -0.28 -0.60
N TYR A 109 0.11 -1.43 -0.51
CA TYR A 109 -0.55 -2.70 -0.23
C TYR A 109 -1.28 -2.65 1.12
N PHE A 110 -0.63 -2.18 2.19
CA PHE A 110 -1.23 -2.19 3.52
C PHE A 110 -2.46 -1.27 3.61
N ILE A 111 -2.40 -0.09 2.99
CA ILE A 111 -3.57 0.79 2.85
C ILE A 111 -4.68 0.08 2.06
N SER A 112 -4.32 -0.63 0.98
CA SER A 112 -5.27 -1.42 0.19
C SER A 112 -5.88 -2.59 0.97
N LYS A 113 -5.13 -3.20 1.89
CA LYS A 113 -5.60 -4.24 2.81
C LYS A 113 -6.62 -3.68 3.79
N VAL A 114 -6.33 -2.54 4.42
CA VAL A 114 -7.21 -1.93 5.44
C VAL A 114 -8.46 -1.33 4.81
N ARG A 115 -8.31 -0.49 3.78
CA ARG A 115 -9.45 0.22 3.18
C ARG A 115 -10.19 -0.59 2.10
N GLY A 116 -9.46 -1.41 1.37
CA GLY A 116 -9.97 -2.15 0.23
C GLY A 116 -9.47 -1.61 -1.10
N TYR A 117 -8.95 -2.51 -1.93
CA TYR A 117 -8.31 -2.19 -3.21
C TYR A 117 -9.17 -1.34 -4.16
N LYS A 118 -10.50 -1.55 -4.18
CA LYS A 118 -11.39 -0.80 -5.10
C LYS A 118 -11.43 0.69 -4.80
N VAL A 119 -11.30 1.07 -3.53
CA VAL A 119 -11.29 2.48 -3.13
C VAL A 119 -9.93 3.05 -3.46
N VAL A 120 -8.86 2.41 -3.00
CA VAL A 120 -7.47 2.83 -3.28
C VAL A 120 -7.22 3.00 -4.78
N ALA A 121 -7.66 2.05 -5.60
CA ALA A 121 -7.42 2.08 -7.04
C ALA A 121 -8.11 3.26 -7.76
N ARG A 122 -9.15 3.88 -7.17
CA ARG A 122 -9.76 5.11 -7.72
C ARG A 122 -8.93 6.37 -7.48
N HIS A 123 -8.00 6.32 -6.53
CA HIS A 123 -7.07 7.41 -6.22
C HIS A 123 -5.73 7.25 -6.92
N LEU A 124 -5.49 6.10 -7.58
CA LEU A 124 -4.27 5.91 -8.34
C LEU A 124 -4.28 6.77 -9.62
N PRO A 125 -3.13 7.32 -10.03
CA PRO A 125 -3.06 8.10 -11.25
C PRO A 125 -3.48 7.29 -12.48
N HIS A 126 -4.29 7.93 -13.32
CA HIS A 126 -4.73 7.43 -14.61
C HIS A 126 -3.95 8.11 -15.75
N GLU A 127 -2.63 8.19 -15.65
CA GLU A 127 -1.81 8.84 -16.67
C GLU A 127 -1.15 7.78 -17.56
N THR A 128 -1.18 7.99 -18.88
CA THR A 128 -0.51 7.08 -19.82
C THR A 128 1.02 7.17 -19.71
N ALA A 129 1.53 8.25 -19.13
CA ALA A 129 2.96 8.44 -18.87
C ALA A 129 3.51 7.43 -17.84
N ASP A 130 2.66 6.89 -16.95
CA ASP A 130 3.09 5.88 -15.97
C ASP A 130 3.19 4.48 -16.57
N LEU A 131 2.63 4.24 -17.76
CA LEU A 131 2.55 2.90 -18.34
C LEU A 131 3.94 2.31 -18.59
N GLU A 132 4.78 3.05 -19.31
CA GLU A 132 6.12 2.60 -19.68
C GLU A 132 7.02 2.39 -18.44
N PRO A 133 7.09 3.33 -17.47
CA PRO A 133 7.81 3.10 -16.22
C PRO A 133 7.32 1.87 -15.44
N LEU A 134 6.00 1.65 -15.37
CA LEU A 134 5.44 0.49 -14.65
C LEU A 134 5.78 -0.83 -15.32
N LEU A 135 5.71 -0.88 -16.67
CA LEU A 135 6.08 -2.08 -17.43
C LEU A 135 7.59 -2.34 -17.35
N HIS A 136 8.40 -1.30 -17.50
CA HIS A 136 9.85 -1.40 -17.33
C HIS A 136 10.21 -1.89 -15.93
N TYR A 137 9.54 -1.38 -14.88
CA TYR A 137 9.77 -1.84 -13.53
C TYR A 137 9.37 -3.31 -13.39
N LEU A 138 8.25 -3.74 -13.97
CA LEU A 138 7.80 -5.13 -13.94
C LEU A 138 8.75 -6.10 -14.69
N GLU A 139 9.30 -5.68 -15.83
CA GLU A 139 10.24 -6.47 -16.64
C GLU A 139 11.61 -6.64 -15.97
N ASN A 140 12.11 -5.59 -15.30
CA ASN A 140 13.41 -5.61 -14.62
C ASN A 140 13.35 -6.19 -13.20
N GLN A 141 12.26 -6.88 -12.85
CA GLN A 141 12.21 -7.64 -11.61
C GLN A 141 13.07 -8.91 -11.74
N ASP A 142 14.07 -9.04 -10.88
CA ASP A 142 14.94 -10.22 -10.85
C ASP A 142 14.16 -11.45 -10.35
N PRO A 143 14.08 -12.55 -11.13
CA PRO A 143 13.38 -13.77 -10.71
C PRO A 143 14.08 -14.52 -9.57
N ASP A 144 15.39 -14.33 -9.36
CA ASP A 144 16.17 -15.03 -8.34
C ASP A 144 16.24 -14.26 -7.00
N VAL A 145 16.06 -12.94 -7.03
CA VAL A 145 15.87 -12.13 -5.82
C VAL A 145 14.43 -12.34 -5.36
N GLN A 146 14.27 -13.12 -4.29
CA GLN A 146 12.99 -13.44 -3.66
C GLN A 146 12.00 -12.27 -3.71
N LEU A 147 11.15 -12.32 -4.73
CA LEU A 147 10.31 -11.22 -5.13
C LEU A 147 9.39 -10.84 -3.99
N LYS A 148 9.50 -9.58 -3.53
CA LYS A 148 8.64 -9.07 -2.48
C LYS A 148 7.27 -8.80 -3.10
N TRP A 149 6.34 -9.73 -2.86
CA TRP A 149 5.01 -9.79 -3.46
C TRP A 149 4.19 -8.50 -3.34
N GLU A 150 4.47 -7.63 -2.36
CA GLU A 150 3.81 -6.32 -2.23
C GLU A 150 4.13 -5.40 -3.40
N THR A 151 5.34 -5.46 -3.96
CA THR A 151 5.72 -4.74 -5.17
C THR A 151 4.86 -5.19 -6.35
N HIS A 152 4.76 -6.51 -6.57
CA HIS A 152 3.92 -7.06 -7.64
C HIS A 152 2.46 -6.66 -7.49
N TYR A 153 1.93 -6.77 -6.27
CA TYR A 153 0.57 -6.37 -5.99
C TYR A 153 0.34 -4.90 -6.38
N GLY A 154 1.22 -3.99 -5.94
CA GLY A 154 1.09 -2.56 -6.20
C GLY A 154 1.21 -2.22 -7.68
N LEU A 155 2.19 -2.80 -8.38
CA LEU A 155 2.38 -2.64 -9.82
C LEU A 155 1.17 -3.12 -10.61
N LEU A 156 0.68 -4.33 -10.33
CA LEU A 156 -0.47 -4.89 -11.04
C LEU A 156 -1.76 -4.13 -10.73
N LEU A 157 -1.93 -3.68 -9.47
CA LEU A 157 -3.06 -2.85 -9.09
C LEU A 157 -3.06 -1.54 -9.89
N TRP A 158 -1.92 -0.85 -9.94
CA TRP A 158 -1.81 0.41 -10.68
C TRP A 158 -1.93 0.20 -12.20
N LEU A 159 -1.27 -0.82 -12.75
CA LEU A 159 -1.38 -1.17 -14.16
C LEU A 159 -2.83 -1.48 -14.54
N SER A 160 -3.59 -2.18 -13.69
CA SER A 160 -5.02 -2.47 -13.93
C SER A 160 -5.90 -1.21 -14.06
N ILE A 161 -5.41 -0.07 -13.59
CA ILE A 161 -6.06 1.22 -13.66
C ILE A 161 -5.60 2.00 -14.89
N VAL A 162 -4.30 2.03 -15.17
CA VAL A 162 -3.73 2.70 -16.34
C VAL A 162 -4.27 2.08 -17.63
N VAL A 163 -4.36 0.75 -17.74
CA VAL A 163 -4.85 0.06 -18.96
C VAL A 163 -6.32 0.32 -19.29
N LYS A 164 -7.11 0.87 -18.37
CA LYS A 164 -8.53 1.22 -18.61
C LYS A 164 -8.70 2.54 -19.36
N ILE A 165 -7.64 3.34 -19.44
CA ILE A 165 -7.67 4.58 -20.21
C ILE A 165 -7.76 4.21 -21.70
N PRO A 166 -8.62 4.85 -22.50
CA PRO A 166 -8.66 4.61 -23.94
C PRO A 166 -7.42 5.25 -24.59
N PHE A 167 -6.31 4.53 -24.62
CA PHE A 167 -5.11 4.94 -25.36
C PHE A 167 -4.76 3.92 -26.44
N HIS A 168 -4.22 4.42 -27.54
CA HIS A 168 -3.74 3.56 -28.63
C HIS A 168 -2.39 2.97 -28.24
N LEU A 169 -2.39 1.68 -27.87
CA LEU A 169 -1.15 0.90 -27.62
C LEU A 169 -0.16 0.97 -28.79
N GLN A 170 -0.65 1.20 -30.01
CA GLN A 170 0.18 1.42 -31.21
C GLN A 170 1.17 2.57 -31.09
N ARG A 171 0.94 3.57 -30.22
CA ARG A 171 1.90 4.67 -30.01
C ARG A 171 3.13 4.26 -29.18
N PHE A 172 3.04 3.15 -28.46
CA PHE A 172 4.13 2.58 -27.66
C PHE A 172 4.86 1.45 -28.41
N ASP A 173 4.35 1.02 -29.57
CA ASP A 173 5.03 0.09 -30.45
C ASP A 173 6.14 0.84 -31.20
N THR A 174 7.31 0.96 -30.57
CA THR A 174 8.55 1.31 -31.27
C THR A 174 8.90 0.18 -32.23
N SER A 175 8.19 0.15 -33.35
CA SER A 175 8.57 -0.53 -34.59
C SER A 175 9.77 0.18 -35.22
N THR A 176 10.87 0.24 -34.48
CA THR A 176 12.22 0.54 -34.98
C THR A 176 13.26 -0.27 -34.20
N SER A 177 12.92 -1.53 -33.92
CA SER A 177 13.96 -2.55 -33.82
C SER A 177 14.31 -2.94 -35.25
N GLU A 178 15.37 -2.34 -35.81
CA GLU A 178 16.06 -3.00 -36.91
C GLU A 178 16.36 -4.43 -36.46
N PRO A 179 15.96 -5.45 -37.24
CA PRO A 179 16.26 -6.82 -36.87
C PRO A 179 17.79 -6.97 -36.76
N ILE A 180 18.27 -7.46 -35.62
CA ILE A 180 19.70 -7.74 -35.31
C ILE A 180 20.28 -8.85 -36.23
N MET A 181 19.59 -9.22 -37.31
CA MET A 181 19.92 -10.34 -38.18
C MET A 181 20.72 -9.94 -39.43
N GLU A 182 21.59 -8.92 -39.36
CA GLU A 182 22.60 -8.63 -40.39
C GLU A 182 23.98 -8.26 -39.82
N ARG A 183 24.35 -8.79 -38.64
CA ARG A 183 25.74 -8.75 -38.15
C ARG A 183 26.33 -10.14 -37.98
N PHE A 184 26.47 -10.86 -39.10
CA PHE A 184 27.45 -11.94 -39.27
C PHE A 184 27.97 -11.92 -40.71
#